data_AF-A0A0T9LT41-F1
#
_entry.id   AF-A0A0T9LT41-F1
#
_cell.length_a   1.000
_cell.length_b   1.000
_cell.length_c   1.000
_cell.angle_alpha   90.00
_cell.angle_beta   90.00
_cell.angle_gamma   90.00
#
_symmetry.space_group_name_H-M   'P 1'
#
loop_
_entity.id
_entity.type
_entity.pdbx_description
1 polymer ?
#
loop_
_entity_poly.entity_id
_entity_poly.type
_entity_poly.pdbx_seq_one_letter_code
_entity_poly.pdbx_strand_id
1 'polypeptide(L)'
;MIAAEIAGDMQADDFDEKMAMWAAMHSVASNTERDAQEIKAQLRERLLLLVPEQTEQLIAASGFNPPQRFFQSLLIHGWTAKKQKTSR
;
A
#
# COMPACT_ATOMS: atom_id res chain seq x y z
N MET A 1 9.93 14.50 -2.51
CA MET A 1 9.29 13.58 -1.56
C MET A 1 9.65 12.17 -1.97
N ILE A 2 10.04 11.35 -1.00
CA ILE A 2 10.12 9.90 -1.13
C ILE A 2 9.26 9.37 0.01
N ALA A 3 8.31 8.49 -0.28
CA ALA A 3 7.39 7.93 0.70
C ALA A 3 7.16 6.45 0.42
N ALA A 4 6.83 5.70 1.47
CA ALA A 4 6.36 4.33 1.36
C ALA A 4 5.12 4.17 2.23
N GLU A 5 4.05 3.64 1.67
CA GLU A 5 2.77 3.45 2.36
C GLU A 5 2.25 2.03 2.13
N ILE A 6 1.35 1.58 3.01
CA ILE A 6 0.54 0.40 2.75
C ILE A 6 -0.66 0.82 1.91
N ALA A 7 -0.75 0.33 0.68
CA ALA A 7 -1.83 0.60 -0.26
C ALA A 7 -2.28 -0.68 -0.95
N GLY A 8 -3.55 -0.78 -1.29
CA GLY A 8 -4.10 -1.96 -1.94
C GLY A 8 -5.60 -1.86 -2.15
N ASP A 9 -6.06 -2.48 -3.24
CA ASP A 9 -7.48 -2.63 -3.52
C ASP A 9 -8.01 -3.92 -2.88
N MET A 10 -8.78 -3.78 -1.80
CA MET A 10 -9.38 -4.91 -1.10
C MET A 10 -10.44 -5.66 -1.91
N GLN A 11 -10.91 -5.06 -3.02
CA GLN A 11 -11.89 -5.65 -3.94
C GLN A 11 -11.23 -6.28 -5.18
N ALA A 12 -9.91 -6.17 -5.33
CA ALA A 12 -9.21 -6.82 -6.43
C ALA A 12 -9.27 -8.34 -6.30
N ASP A 13 -9.42 -9.03 -7.43
CA ASP A 13 -9.51 -10.49 -7.49
C ASP A 13 -8.29 -11.20 -6.87
N ASP A 14 -7.12 -10.54 -6.89
CA ASP A 14 -5.85 -11.05 -6.37
C ASP A 14 -5.58 -10.68 -4.89
N PHE A 15 -6.50 -9.97 -4.24
CA PHE A 15 -6.26 -9.46 -2.88
C PHE A 15 -6.14 -10.59 -1.85
N ASP A 16 -6.97 -11.63 -1.97
CA ASP A 16 -6.93 -12.77 -1.06
C ASP A 16 -5.63 -13.58 -1.19
N GLU A 17 -5.08 -13.70 -2.39
CA GLU A 17 -3.77 -14.32 -2.61
C GLU A 17 -2.66 -13.51 -1.91
N LYS A 18 -2.68 -12.18 -2.02
CA LYS A 18 -1.74 -11.30 -1.31
C LYS A 18 -1.85 -11.47 0.21
N MET A 19 -3.05 -11.68 0.75
CA MET A 19 -3.25 -11.95 2.18
C MET A 19 -2.69 -13.29 2.61
N ALA A 20 -2.84 -14.34 1.79
CA ALA A 20 -2.21 -15.63 2.03
C ALA A 20 -0.68 -15.53 2.06
N MET A 21 -0.09 -14.81 1.10
CA MET A 21 1.36 -14.55 1.08
C MET A 21 1.81 -13.75 2.31
N TRP A 22 1.06 -12.71 2.70
CA TRP A 22 1.36 -11.92 3.87
C TRP A 22 1.32 -12.75 5.17
N ALA A 23 0.28 -13.59 5.31
CA ALA A 23 0.12 -14.51 6.43
C ALA A 23 1.27 -15.51 6.53
N ALA A 24 1.68 -16.10 5.40
CA ALA A 24 2.81 -17.01 5.35
C ALA A 24 4.11 -16.32 5.81
N MET A 25 4.41 -15.12 5.30
CA MET A 25 5.60 -14.38 5.72
C MET A 25 5.58 -14.03 7.22
N HIS A 26 4.44 -13.58 7.75
CA HIS A 26 4.30 -13.31 9.18
C HIS A 26 4.41 -14.59 10.03
N SER A 27 3.95 -15.73 9.51
CA SER A 27 4.04 -17.00 10.22
C SER A 27 5.49 -17.43 10.42
N VAL A 28 6.30 -17.31 9.37
CA VAL A 28 7.75 -17.57 9.45
C VAL A 28 8.43 -16.59 10.40
N ALA A 29 8.12 -15.30 10.30
CA ALA A 29 8.76 -14.27 11.13
C ALA A 29 8.41 -14.37 12.62
N SER A 30 7.19 -14.83 12.96
CA SER A 30 6.70 -14.94 14.34
C SER A 30 6.79 -16.35 14.93
N ASN A 31 7.20 -17.34 14.15
CA ASN A 31 7.16 -18.77 14.50
C ASN A 31 5.79 -19.21 15.05
N THR A 32 4.71 -18.63 14.51
CA THR A 32 3.31 -18.86 14.91
C THR A 32 2.45 -18.84 13.66
N GLU A 33 1.55 -19.80 13.48
CA GLU A 33 0.63 -19.79 12.33
C GLU A 33 -0.28 -18.55 12.34
N ARG A 34 -0.44 -17.94 11.17
CA ARG A 34 -1.29 -16.76 10.96
C ARG A 34 -2.36 -17.07 9.93
N ASP A 35 -3.60 -16.67 10.23
CA ASP A 35 -4.70 -16.75 9.29
C ASP A 35 -4.76 -15.49 8.40
N ALA A 36 -4.85 -15.71 7.09
CA ALA A 36 -5.02 -14.67 6.09
C ALA A 36 -6.35 -13.90 6.26
N GLN A 37 -7.42 -14.57 6.68
CA GLN A 37 -8.72 -13.92 6.89
C GLN A 37 -8.71 -12.99 8.11
N GLU A 38 -8.04 -13.40 9.19
CA GLU A 38 -7.82 -12.53 10.35
C GLU A 38 -6.99 -11.30 9.99
N ILE A 39 -5.93 -11.46 9.18
CA ILE A 39 -5.11 -10.35 8.69
C ILE A 39 -5.95 -9.41 7.83
N LYS A 40 -6.73 -9.95 6.88
CA LYS A 40 -7.64 -9.17 6.03
C LYS A 40 -8.64 -8.36 6.85
N ALA A 41 -9.22 -8.94 7.90
CA ALA A 41 -10.12 -8.25 8.82
C ALA A 41 -9.40 -7.11 9.56
N GLN A 42 -8.19 -7.38 10.08
CA GLN A 42 -7.38 -6.35 10.76
C GLN A 42 -7.01 -5.18 9.84
N LEU A 43 -6.66 -5.46 8.57
CA LEU A 43 -6.43 -4.41 7.58
C LEU A 43 -7.70 -3.57 7.42
N ARG A 44 -8.86 -4.20 7.20
CA ARG A 44 -10.14 -3.49 7.03
C ARG A 44 -10.51 -2.60 8.22
N GLU A 45 -10.27 -3.07 9.44
CA GLU A 45 -10.65 -2.37 10.66
C GLU A 45 -9.68 -1.24 11.05
N ARG A 46 -8.38 -1.40 10.73
CA ARG A 46 -7.32 -0.51 11.25
C ARG A 46 -6.65 0.34 10.19
N LEU A 47 -6.62 -0.13 8.95
CA LEU A 47 -5.91 0.50 7.84
C LEU A 47 -6.95 0.76 6.76
N LEU A 48 -7.43 2.00 6.69
CA LEU A 48 -8.30 2.48 5.61
C LEU A 48 -7.51 2.49 4.30
N LEU A 49 -7.26 1.30 3.75
CA LEU A 49 -6.45 1.09 2.56
C LEU A 49 -7.05 1.86 1.39
N LEU A 50 -6.22 2.71 0.80
CA LEU A 50 -6.50 3.32 -0.49
C LEU A 50 -5.94 2.43 -1.58
N VAL A 51 -6.63 2.39 -2.72
CA VAL A 51 -6.02 1.82 -3.92
C VAL A 51 -4.78 2.68 -4.26
N PRO A 52 -3.69 2.08 -4.76
CA PRO A 52 -2.45 2.83 -5.01
C PRO A 52 -2.63 4.11 -5.84
N GLU A 53 -3.55 4.11 -6.80
CA GLU A 53 -3.86 5.25 -7.66
C GLU A 53 -4.53 6.41 -6.90
N GLN A 54 -5.34 6.11 -5.88
CA GLN A 54 -5.91 7.13 -4.99
C GLN A 54 -4.81 7.79 -4.14
N THR A 55 -3.86 7.02 -3.63
CA THR A 55 -2.68 7.56 -2.94
C THR A 55 -1.89 8.49 -3.86
N GLU A 56 -1.72 8.13 -5.13
CA GLU A 56 -1.03 8.95 -6.12
C GLU A 56 -1.75 10.27 -6.41
N GLN A 57 -3.08 10.23 -6.49
CA GLN A 57 -3.93 11.42 -6.62
C GLN A 57 -3.78 12.36 -5.42
N LEU A 58 -3.76 11.83 -4.19
CA LEU A 58 -3.56 12.62 -2.98
C LEU A 58 -2.18 13.28 -2.95
N ILE A 59 -1.13 12.56 -3.35
CA ILE A 59 0.22 13.12 -3.46
C ILE A 59 0.24 14.28 -4.46
N ALA A 60 -0.38 14.11 -5.64
CA ALA A 60 -0.44 15.15 -6.65
C ALA A 60 -1.26 16.38 -6.17
N ALA A 61 -2.41 16.15 -5.53
CA ALA A 61 -3.25 17.19 -4.96
C ALA A 61 -2.56 18.00 -3.85
N SER A 62 -1.54 17.41 -3.21
CA SER A 62 -0.71 18.06 -2.18
C SER A 62 0.37 19.00 -2.74
N GLY A 63 0.36 19.30 -4.05
CA GLY A 63 1.30 20.20 -4.70
C GLY A 63 2.61 19.54 -5.15
N PHE A 64 2.62 18.22 -5.27
CA PHE A 64 3.70 17.47 -5.93
C PHE A 64 3.32 17.16 -7.38
N ASN A 65 4.31 16.97 -8.24
CA ASN A 65 4.07 16.40 -9.56
C ASN A 65 3.47 14.99 -9.40
N PRO A 66 2.80 14.45 -10.44
CA PRO A 66 2.38 13.05 -10.43
C PRO A 66 3.52 12.14 -9.95
N PRO A 67 3.33 11.36 -8.87
CA PRO A 67 4.39 10.55 -8.30
C PRO A 67 4.76 9.39 -9.23
N GLN A 68 6.03 9.02 -9.23
CA GLN A 68 6.50 7.78 -9.81
C GLN A 68 6.51 6.69 -8.73
N ARG A 69 5.75 5.62 -8.94
CA ARG A 69 5.89 4.39 -8.16
C ARG A 69 7.17 3.68 -8.61
N PHE A 70 8.08 3.44 -7.68
CA PHE A 70 9.40 2.85 -7.99
C PHE A 70 9.66 1.52 -7.29
N PHE A 71 8.82 1.15 -6.32
CA PHE A 71 8.96 -0.08 -5.56
C PHE A 71 7.59 -0.63 -5.16
N GLN A 72 7.48 -1.96 -5.13
CA GLN A 72 6.35 -2.66 -4.54
C GLN A 72 6.82 -3.98 -3.92
N SER A 73 6.40 -4.24 -2.68
CA SER A 73 6.50 -5.54 -2.01
C SER A 73 5.17 -5.83 -1.32
N LEU A 74 4.40 -6.76 -1.91
CA LEU A 74 2.98 -6.97 -1.57
C LEU A 74 2.19 -5.65 -1.54
N LEU A 75 1.68 -5.25 -0.38
CA LEU A 75 0.90 -4.03 -0.15
C LEU A 75 1.77 -2.80 0.17
N ILE A 76 3.08 -2.95 0.32
CA ILE A 76 3.98 -1.81 0.57
C ILE A 76 4.42 -1.24 -0.78
N HIS A 77 4.02 0.00 -1.03
CA HIS A 77 4.31 0.71 -2.27
C HIS A 77 5.23 1.89 -1.98
N GLY A 78 6.26 2.09 -2.82
CA GLY A 78 7.20 3.20 -2.73
C GLY A 78 6.98 4.21 -3.85
N TRP A 79 6.89 5.49 -3.50
CA TRP A 79 6.73 6.60 -4.44
C TRP A 79 7.81 7.66 -4.30
N THR A 80 8.16 8.28 -5.42
CA THR A 80 8.95 9.51 -5.46
C THR A 80 8.22 10.59 -6.23
N ALA A 81 8.27 11.82 -5.74
CA ALA A 81 7.66 12.96 -6.41
C ALA A 81 8.48 14.24 -6.17
N LYS A 82 8.54 15.11 -7.18
CA LYS A 82 9.13 16.44 -7.06
C LYS A 82 8.04 17.46 -6.72
N LYS A 83 8.37 18.47 -5.92
CA LYS A 83 7.44 19.57 -5.65
C LYS A 83 7.12 20.28 -6.97
N GLN A 84 5.84 20.61 -7.20
CA GLN A 84 5.46 21.42 -8.35
C GLN A 84 6.15 22.77 -8.24
N LYS A 85 6.74 23.23 -9.34
CA LYS A 85 7.19 24.61 -9.42
C LYS A 85 5.94 25.47 -9.62
N THR A 86 5.56 26.23 -8.61
CA THR A 86 4.55 27.28 -8.78
C THR A 86 5.17 28.33 -9.70
N SER A 87 4.65 28.48 -10.91
CA SER A 87 5.00 29.62 -11.76
C SER A 87 4.56 30.88 -11.02
N ARG A 88 5.53 31.75 -10.69
CA ARG A 88 5.28 33.12 -10.23
C ARG A 88 5.08 34.03 -11.43
#